data_AF-Q0BX65-F1
#
_entry.id   AF-Q0BX65-F1
#
_cell.length_a   1.000
_cell.length_b   1.000
_cell.length_c   1.000
_cell.angle_alpha   90.00
_cell.angle_beta   90.00
_cell.angle_gamma   90.00
#
_symmetry.space_group_name_H-M   'P 1'
#
loop_
_entity.id
_entity.type
_entity.pdbx_description
1 polymer ?
#
loop_
_entity_poly.entity_id
_entity_poly.type
_entity_poly.pdbx_seq_one_letter_code
_entity_poly.pdbx_strand_id
1 'polypeptide(L)'
;METGPMAAILDVILVILNIITWIIIIQAILSWLLTFNVISLSNPTVRSIWSGLERMTEPVYRPIRNLLPPMQGLDLTPLIVLLIIFFLRQVIARYGYGLVPF
;
A
#
# COMPACT_ATOMS: atom_id res chain seq x y z
N MET A 1 -16.18 29.94 3.85
CA MET A 1 -15.63 28.72 4.49
C MET A 1 -14.33 28.42 3.79
N GLU A 2 -13.25 29.12 4.16
CA GLU A 2 -11.93 28.84 3.62
C GLU A 2 -11.36 27.70 4.46
N THR A 3 -11.51 26.46 3.99
CA THR A 3 -10.70 25.37 4.53
C THR A 3 -9.25 25.79 4.32
N GLY A 4 -8.54 26.12 5.41
CA GLY A 4 -7.19 26.68 5.33
C GLY A 4 -6.27 25.81 4.46
N PRO A 5 -5.23 26.39 3.83
CA PRO A 5 -4.35 25.68 2.91
C PRO A 5 -3.73 24.40 3.50
N MET A 6 -3.61 24.32 4.83
CA MET A 6 -3.13 23.15 5.54
C MET A 6 -4.08 21.95 5.49
N ALA A 7 -5.40 22.17 5.50
CA ALA A 7 -6.38 21.09 5.39
C ALA A 7 -6.32 20.42 4.01
N ALA A 8 -6.14 21.23 2.95
CA ALA A 8 -5.99 20.71 1.59
C ALA A 8 -4.74 19.82 1.43
N ILE A 9 -3.63 20.15 2.11
CA ILE A 9 -2.43 19.31 2.11
C ILE A 9 -2.70 17.96 2.77
N LEU A 10 -3.42 17.95 3.91
CA LEU A 10 -3.81 16.70 4.58
C LEU A 10 -4.73 15.85 3.71
N ASP A 11 -5.68 16.47 3.00
CA ASP A 11 -6.56 15.77 2.05
C ASP A 11 -5.76 15.10 0.93
N VAL A 12 -4.79 15.82 0.34
CA VAL A 12 -3.90 15.26 -0.70
C VAL A 12 -3.11 14.08 -0.16
N ILE A 13 -2.58 14.16 1.07
CA ILE A 13 -1.88 13.04 1.71
C ILE A 13 -2.81 11.83 1.87
N LEU A 14 -4.05 12.04 2.34
CA LEU A 14 -5.02 10.96 2.49
C LEU A 14 -5.40 10.32 1.15
N VAL A 15 -5.51 11.11 0.08
CA VAL A 15 -5.72 10.61 -1.28
C VAL A 15 -4.55 9.75 -1.75
N ILE A 16 -3.31 10.21 -1.53
CA ILE A 16 -2.10 9.43 -1.87
C ILE A 16 -2.08 8.10 -1.10
N LEU A 17 -2.36 8.13 0.21
CA LEU A 17 -2.44 6.90 1.01
C LEU A 17 -3.53 5.95 0.51
N ASN A 18 -4.67 6.47 0.05
CA ASN A 18 -5.74 5.66 -0.54
C ASN A 18 -5.30 5.02 -1.87
N ILE A 19 -4.61 5.76 -2.73
CA ILE A 19 -4.05 5.22 -4.00
C ILE A 19 -3.05 4.10 -3.69
N ILE A 20 -2.13 4.32 -2.76
CA ILE A 20 -1.14 3.31 -2.34
C ILE A 20 -1.85 2.07 -1.77
N THR A 21 -2.91 2.25 -0.98
CA THR A 21 -3.74 1.14 -0.46
C THR A 21 -4.24 0.25 -1.58
N TRP A 22 -4.81 0.83 -2.65
CA TRP A 22 -5.31 0.07 -3.79
C TRP A 22 -4.20 -0.63 -4.58
N ILE A 23 -3.05 0.01 -4.77
CA ILE A 23 -1.87 -0.62 -5.41
C ILE A 23 -1.45 -1.88 -4.65
N ILE A 24 -1.36 -1.78 -3.32
CA ILE A 24 -0.98 -2.89 -2.45
C ILE A 24 -2.02 -4.01 -2.48
N ILE A 25 -3.32 -3.67 -2.46
CA ILE A 25 -4.40 -4.66 -2.59
C ILE A 25 -4.31 -5.40 -3.92
N ILE A 26 -4.14 -4.68 -5.04
CA ILE A 26 -4.00 -5.29 -6.37
C ILE A 26 -2.80 -6.22 -6.39
N GLN A 27 -1.66 -5.80 -5.84
CA GLN A 27 -0.46 -6.63 -5.78
C GLN A 27 -0.67 -7.88 -4.90
N ALA A 28 -1.34 -7.76 -3.75
CA ALA A 28 -1.65 -8.90 -2.88
C ALA A 28 -2.59 -9.91 -3.57
N ILE A 29 -3.58 -9.42 -4.33
CA ILE A 29 -4.44 -10.29 -5.13
C ILE A 29 -3.62 -10.97 -6.23
N LEU A 30 -2.79 -10.22 -6.97
CA LEU A 30 -1.92 -10.78 -8.01
C LEU A 30 -0.94 -11.82 -7.45
N SER A 31 -0.39 -11.60 -6.24
CA SER A 31 0.51 -12.55 -5.61
C SER A 31 -0.21 -13.87 -5.30
N TRP A 32 -1.44 -13.82 -4.78
CA TRP A 32 -2.25 -15.02 -4.60
C TRP A 32 -2.61 -15.70 -5.92
N LEU A 33 -3.00 -14.95 -6.94
CA LEU A 33 -3.31 -15.51 -8.26
C LEU A 33 -2.09 -16.24 -8.86
N LEU A 34 -0.88 -15.71 -8.65
CA LEU A 34 0.37 -16.36 -9.05
C LEU A 34 0.68 -17.59 -8.20
N THR A 35 0.61 -17.49 -6.87
CA THR A 35 0.90 -18.60 -5.94
C THR A 35 -0.04 -19.78 -6.15
N PHE A 36 -1.32 -19.54 -6.42
CA PHE A 36 -2.31 -20.58 -6.70
C PHE A 36 -2.35 -21.02 -8.18
N ASN A 37 -1.37 -20.61 -9.00
CA ASN A 37 -1.28 -20.94 -10.42
C ASN A 37 -2.53 -20.57 -11.25
N VAL A 38 -3.31 -19.57 -10.80
CA VAL A 38 -4.47 -19.06 -11.54
C VAL A 38 -4.02 -18.25 -12.76
N ILE A 39 -2.93 -17.50 -12.61
CA ILE A 39 -2.26 -16.77 -13.69
C ILE A 39 -0.78 -17.13 -13.74
N SER A 40 -0.14 -16.93 -14.88
CA SER A 40 1.27 -17.30 -15.09
C SER A 40 2.12 -16.13 -15.55
N LEU A 41 3.34 -16.04 -15.01
CA LEU A 41 4.38 -15.11 -15.47
C LEU A 41 4.94 -15.45 -16.85
N SER A 42 4.53 -16.56 -17.47
CA SER A 42 4.84 -16.85 -18.87
C SER A 42 4.22 -15.81 -19.82
N ASN A 43 3.09 -15.23 -19.45
CA ASN A 43 2.45 -14.17 -20.21
C ASN A 43 3.23 -12.84 -20.06
N PRO A 44 3.74 -12.25 -21.15
CA PRO A 44 4.52 -11.02 -21.09
C PRO A 44 3.79 -9.85 -20.42
N THR A 45 2.48 -9.75 -20.60
CA THR A 45 1.64 -8.70 -20.02
C THR A 45 1.59 -8.83 -18.50
N VAL A 46 1.30 -10.04 -18.01
CA VAL A 46 1.26 -10.33 -16.56
C VAL A 46 2.62 -10.10 -15.92
N ARG A 47 3.69 -10.55 -16.58
CA ARG A 47 5.06 -10.32 -16.11
C ARG A 47 5.42 -8.85 -16.03
N SER A 48 5.05 -8.05 -17.03
CA SER A 48 5.29 -6.62 -17.05
C SER A 48 4.59 -5.92 -15.88
N ILE A 49 3.28 -6.19 -15.70
CA ILE A 49 2.48 -5.64 -14.60
C ILE A 49 3.08 -6.04 -13.25
N TRP A 50 3.37 -7.34 -13.05
CA TRP A 50 3.98 -7.84 -11.83
C TRP A 50 5.30 -7.14 -11.51
N SER A 51 6.21 -7.07 -12.48
CA SER A 51 7.52 -6.43 -12.31
C SER A 51 7.44 -4.93 -12.03
N GLY A 52 6.45 -4.24 -12.62
CA GLY A 52 6.19 -2.83 -12.35
C GLY A 52 5.74 -2.61 -10.90
N LEU A 53 4.77 -3.41 -10.44
CA LEU A 53 4.28 -3.36 -9.06
C LEU A 53 5.38 -3.69 -8.05
N GLU A 54 6.18 -4.73 -8.32
CA GLU A 54 7.31 -5.13 -7.47
C GLU A 54 8.30 -3.97 -7.30
N ARG A 55 8.71 -3.32 -8.40
CA ARG A 55 9.64 -2.18 -8.35
C ARG A 55 9.10 -1.00 -7.55
N MET A 56 7.79 -0.74 -7.64
CA MET A 56 7.16 0.36 -6.90
C MET A 56 7.04 0.06 -5.40
N THR A 57 6.82 -1.20 -5.04
CA THR A 57 6.50 -1.60 -3.65
C THR A 57 7.69 -2.12 -2.87
N GLU A 58 8.73 -2.64 -3.54
CA GLU A 58 9.94 -3.17 -2.90
C GLU A 58 10.62 -2.21 -1.92
N PRO A 59 10.71 -0.87 -2.16
CA PRO A 59 11.30 0.04 -1.18
C PRO A 59 10.57 0.03 0.17
N VAL A 60 9.24 -0.18 0.15
CA VAL A 60 8.39 -0.24 1.34
C VAL A 60 8.33 -1.66 1.90
N TYR A 61 8.29 -2.66 1.02
CA TYR A 61 8.13 -4.07 1.41
C TYR A 61 9.41 -4.66 1.97
N ARG A 62 10.57 -4.35 1.39
CA ARG A 62 11.88 -4.88 1.82
C ARG A 62 12.15 -4.71 3.33
N PRO A 63 11.99 -3.52 3.93
CA PRO A 63 12.21 -3.38 5.38
C PRO A 63 11.21 -4.20 6.20
N ILE A 64 9.96 -4.28 5.77
CA ILE A 64 8.91 -5.03 6.49
C ILE A 64 9.15 -6.54 6.38
N ARG A 65 9.50 -7.02 5.18
CA ARG A 65 9.84 -8.43 4.92
C ARG A 65 11.04 -8.90 5.75
N ASN A 66 12.02 -8.04 5.98
CA ASN A 66 13.18 -8.35 6.82
C ASN A 66 12.85 -8.47 8.32
N LEU A 67 11.74 -7.87 8.76
CA LEU A 67 11.24 -8.00 10.14
C LEU A 67 10.39 -9.25 10.33
N LEU A 68 9.86 -9.80 9.24
CA LEU A 68 9.02 -10.99 9.27
C LEU A 68 9.87 -12.27 9.29
N PRO A 69 9.42 -13.32 10.01
CA PRO A 69 10.04 -14.63 9.89
C PRO A 69 9.89 -15.17 8.46
N PRO A 70 10.78 -16.09 8.02
CA PRO A 70 10.70 -16.67 6.68
C PRO A 70 9.35 -17.35 6.48
N MET A 71 8.54 -16.85 5.55
CA MET A 71 7.21 -17.42 5.25
C MET A 71 7.32 -18.38 4.08
N GLN A 72 6.77 -19.59 4.23
CA GLN A 72 6.75 -20.60 3.17
C GLN A 72 5.60 -20.30 2.20
N GLY A 73 5.90 -19.62 1.10
CA GLY A 73 5.03 -19.49 -0.07
C GLY A 73 3.95 -18.40 -0.02
N LEU A 74 3.64 -17.85 1.15
CA LEU A 74 2.67 -16.74 1.29
C LEU A 74 3.35 -15.49 1.85
N ASP A 75 3.31 -14.39 1.09
CA ASP A 75 3.84 -13.11 1.54
C ASP A 75 2.77 -12.33 2.32
N LEU A 76 2.94 -12.20 3.64
CA LEU A 76 2.09 -11.36 4.49
C LEU A 76 2.53 -9.89 4.52
N THR A 77 3.63 -9.53 3.86
CA THR A 77 4.13 -8.15 3.79
C THR A 77 3.05 -7.15 3.34
N PRO A 78 2.27 -7.41 2.25
CA PRO A 78 1.21 -6.51 1.82
C PRO A 78 0.18 -6.22 2.93
N LEU A 79 -0.19 -7.25 3.71
CA LEU A 79 -1.16 -7.11 4.80
C LEU A 79 -0.62 -6.19 5.89
N ILE A 80 0.65 -6.36 6.28
CA ILE A 80 1.28 -5.49 7.28
C ILE A 80 1.36 -4.04 6.78
N VAL A 81 1.69 -3.85 5.50
CA VAL A 81 1.74 -2.48 4.93
C VAL A 81 0.35 -1.85 4.94
N LEU A 82 -0.71 -2.60 4.61
CA LEU A 82 -2.10 -2.13 4.70
C LEU A 82 -2.48 -1.73 6.12
N LEU A 83 -2.08 -2.50 7.12
CA LEU A 83 -2.33 -2.17 8.53
C LEU A 83 -1.63 -0.87 8.93
N ILE A 84 -0.38 -0.67 8.52
CA ILE A 84 0.37 0.57 8.76
C ILE A 84 -0.33 1.76 8.08
N ILE A 85 -0.74 1.62 6.82
CA ILE A 85 -1.44 2.70 6.09
C ILE A 85 -2.78 3.01 6.75
N PHE A 86 -3.55 2.00 7.15
CA PHE A 86 -4.81 2.19 7.87
C PHE A 86 -4.59 2.96 9.17
N PHE A 87 -3.58 2.58 9.95
CA PHE A 87 -3.21 3.28 11.17
C PHE A 87 -2.83 4.74 10.90
N LEU A 88 -1.99 5.01 9.89
CA LEU A 88 -1.59 6.36 9.52
C LEU A 88 -2.80 7.22 9.11
N ARG A 89 -3.72 6.68 8.32
CA ARG A 89 -4.95 7.38 7.93
C ARG A 89 -5.79 7.76 9.14
N GLN A 90 -5.95 6.84 10.10
CA GLN A 90 -6.69 7.11 11.34
C GLN A 90 -6.02 8.18 12.20
N VAL A 91 -4.70 8.14 12.33
CA VAL A 91 -3.94 9.15 13.06
C VAL A 91 -4.08 10.53 12.41
N ILE A 92 -3.94 10.62 11.08
CA ILE A 92 -4.09 11.88 10.34
C ILE A 92 -5.53 12.42 10.47
N ALA A 93 -6.54 11.56 10.30
CA ALA A 93 -7.94 11.97 10.40
C ALA A 93 -8.29 12.49 11.80
N ARG A 94 -7.79 11.82 12.85
CA ARG A 94 -8.11 12.15 14.25
C ARG A 94 -7.32 13.33 14.79
N TYR A 95 -6.03 13.40 14.50
CA TYR A 95 -5.12 14.38 15.09
C TYR A 95 -4.67 15.45 14.08
N GLY A 96 -4.52 15.11 12.81
CA GLY A 96 -4.08 16.06 11.77
C GLY A 96 -5.04 17.22 11.61
N TYR A 97 -6.34 16.95 11.44
CA TYR A 97 -7.35 18.02 11.35
C TYR A 97 -7.65 18.68 12.71
N GLY A 98 -7.45 17.98 13.83
CA GLY A 98 -7.64 18.55 15.17
C GLY A 98 -6.58 19.56 15.58
N LEU A 99 -5.39 19.51 14.95
CA LEU A 99 -4.29 20.44 15.16
C LEU A 99 -4.31 21.65 14.21
N VAL A 100 -5.18 21.65 13.21
CA VAL A 100 -5.40 22.80 12.31
C VAL A 100 -6.55 23.64 12.89
N PRO A 101 -6.28 24.76 13.58
CA PRO A 101 -7.34 25.66 14.03
C PRO A 101 -8.08 26.25 12.82
N PHE A 102 -9.41 26.23 12.88
CA PHE A 102 -10.32 26.78 11.85
C PHE A 102 -10.23 28.29 11.76
#